data_AF-A0A0F9URW3-F1
#
_entry.id   AF-A0A0F9URW3-F1
#
_cell.length_a   1.000
_cell.length_b   1.000
_cell.length_c   1.000
_cell.angle_alpha   90.00
_cell.angle_beta   90.00
_cell.angle_gamma   90.00
#
_symmetry.space_group_name_H-M   'P 1'
#
loop_
_entity.id
_entity.type
_entity.pdbx_description
1 polymer ?
#
loop_
_entity_poly.entity_id
_entity_poly.type
_entity_poly.pdbx_seq_one_letter_code
_entity_poly.pdbx_strand_id
1 'polypeptide(L)'
;MWSDHPQHRVHAEEIISEHISQGYDVWLRDDVAEIITGDYVCTFGELENALEELPPHVHAWERCVKHIAAHYDDDMRPDEFCERFIDERKFCKYGSGMSSMIQHAVDWGYNELILVGCDLNYRTDVDGYDPNHFDGSYNPIGFWDEENVHRHYETIRHGHKLASKWARENNIQILNATIGGNLEEYERVDFDSLF
;
A
#
# COMPACT_ATOMS: atom_id res chain seq x y z
N MET A 1 -11.08 -1.32 -8.05
CA MET A 1 -9.93 -2.03 -7.45
C MET A 1 -8.76 -1.07 -7.34
N TRP A 2 -7.94 -1.18 -6.30
CA TRP A 2 -6.64 -0.51 -6.23
C TRP A 2 -5.57 -1.53 -5.83
N SER A 3 -4.37 -1.48 -6.43
CA SER A 3 -3.26 -2.39 -6.11
C SER A 3 -1.90 -1.72 -6.15
N ASP A 4 -1.04 -2.08 -5.19
CA ASP A 4 0.30 -1.54 -4.96
C ASP A 4 1.43 -2.57 -4.97
N HIS A 5 1.10 -3.80 -5.33
CA HIS A 5 2.04 -4.89 -5.32
C HIS A 5 1.97 -5.66 -6.63
N PRO A 6 3.12 -6.08 -7.19
CA PRO A 6 3.14 -7.03 -8.29
C PRO A 6 2.39 -8.29 -7.86
N GLN A 7 1.34 -8.61 -8.59
CA GLN A 7 0.65 -9.88 -8.47
C GLN A 7 1.19 -10.81 -9.54
N HIS A 8 1.10 -12.12 -9.30
CA HIS A 8 1.33 -13.08 -10.36
C HIS A 8 0.41 -12.75 -11.53
N ARG A 9 0.95 -12.62 -12.75
CA ARG A 9 0.22 -12.10 -13.92
C ARG A 9 -1.18 -12.69 -14.08
N VAL A 10 -1.28 -14.01 -13.97
CA VAL A 10 -2.56 -14.74 -14.09
C VAL A 10 -3.58 -14.27 -13.05
N HIS A 11 -3.17 -14.09 -11.79
CA HIS A 11 -4.07 -13.61 -10.74
C HIS A 11 -4.46 -12.14 -10.97
N ALA A 12 -3.51 -11.32 -11.45
CA ALA A 12 -3.78 -9.92 -11.77
C ALA A 12 -4.84 -9.80 -12.87
N GLU A 13 -4.69 -10.54 -13.97
CA GLU A 13 -5.64 -10.55 -15.09
C GLU A 13 -7.05 -10.98 -14.66
N GLU A 14 -7.16 -12.02 -13.83
CA GLU A 14 -8.44 -12.50 -13.28
C GLU A 14 -9.11 -11.44 -12.40
N ILE A 15 -8.38 -10.85 -11.45
CA ILE A 15 -8.94 -9.87 -10.52
C ILE A 15 -9.33 -8.58 -11.24
N ILE A 16 -8.54 -8.14 -12.22
CA ILE A 16 -8.85 -6.97 -13.05
C ILE A 16 -10.11 -7.22 -13.86
N SER A 17 -10.19 -8.37 -14.53
CA SER A 17 -11.35 -8.74 -15.36
C SER A 17 -12.63 -8.80 -14.54
N GLU A 18 -12.56 -9.37 -13.33
CA GLU A 18 -13.69 -9.44 -12.40
C GLU A 18 -14.20 -8.03 -12.02
N HIS A 19 -13.31 -7.13 -11.60
CA HIS A 19 -13.69 -5.76 -11.22
C HIS A 19 -14.26 -4.95 -12.40
N ILE A 20 -13.65 -5.09 -13.59
CA ILE A 20 -14.16 -4.44 -14.80
C ILE A 20 -15.56 -4.98 -15.13
N SER A 21 -15.80 -6.28 -14.99
CA SER A 21 -17.11 -6.89 -15.24
C SER A 21 -18.21 -6.36 -14.32
N GLN A 22 -17.83 -5.92 -13.12
CA GLN A 22 -18.71 -5.26 -12.15
C GLN A 22 -18.84 -3.74 -12.37
N GLY A 23 -18.16 -3.19 -13.38
CA GLY A 23 -18.19 -1.77 -13.74
C GLY A 23 -17.29 -0.88 -12.89
N TYR A 24 -16.32 -1.45 -12.17
CA TYR A 24 -15.39 -0.69 -11.35
C TYR A 24 -14.11 -0.33 -12.10
N ASP A 25 -13.65 0.92 -11.93
CA ASP A 25 -12.29 1.31 -12.31
C ASP A 25 -11.25 0.54 -11.48
N VAL A 26 -10.13 0.25 -12.13
CA VAL A 26 -8.98 -0.47 -11.58
C VAL A 26 -7.75 0.42 -11.65
N TRP A 27 -7.10 0.60 -10.51
CA TRP A 27 -5.93 1.46 -10.34
C TRP A 27 -4.73 0.61 -9.95
N LEU A 28 -3.70 0.63 -10.79
CA LEU A 28 -2.52 -0.22 -10.65
C LEU A 28 -1.28 0.64 -10.53
N ARG A 29 -0.32 0.20 -9.72
CA ARG A 29 1.00 0.81 -9.71
C ARG A 29 1.65 0.67 -11.09
N ASP A 30 2.39 1.68 -11.51
CA ASP A 30 3.11 1.75 -12.78
C ASP A 30 3.70 0.40 -13.26
N ASP A 31 4.52 -0.26 -12.44
CA ASP A 31 5.14 -1.54 -12.80
C ASP A 31 4.19 -2.74 -12.83
N VAL A 32 3.02 -2.65 -12.19
CA VAL A 32 1.97 -3.68 -12.30
C VAL A 32 1.24 -3.54 -13.63
N ALA A 33 1.03 -2.31 -14.09
CA ALA A 33 0.46 -2.06 -15.41
C ALA A 33 1.37 -2.62 -16.53
N GLU A 34 2.69 -2.53 -16.38
CA GLU A 34 3.68 -3.12 -17.30
C GLU A 34 3.58 -4.66 -17.39
N ILE A 35 3.29 -5.34 -16.27
CA ILE A 35 3.08 -6.80 -16.24
C ILE A 35 1.92 -7.22 -17.15
N ILE A 36 0.88 -6.40 -17.24
CA ILE A 36 -0.36 -6.69 -17.97
C ILE A 36 -0.20 -6.39 -19.46
N THR A 37 0.53 -5.33 -19.81
CA THR A 37 0.73 -4.91 -21.21
C THR A 37 1.76 -5.76 -21.96
N GLY A 38 2.70 -6.42 -21.28
CA GLY A 38 3.39 -7.57 -21.87
C GLY A 38 4.90 -7.69 -21.70
N ASP A 39 5.59 -6.76 -21.04
CA ASP A 39 7.05 -6.85 -20.85
C ASP A 39 7.43 -6.40 -19.42
N TYR A 40 7.35 -7.30 -18.44
CA TYR A 40 7.92 -7.05 -17.11
C TYR A 40 9.44 -7.00 -17.21
N VAL A 41 10.00 -5.80 -17.15
CA VAL A 41 11.42 -5.58 -16.83
C VAL A 41 11.45 -4.97 -15.44
N CYS A 42 11.97 -5.71 -14.46
CA CYS A 42 12.19 -5.19 -13.11
C CYS A 42 13.23 -4.06 -13.15
N THR A 43 12.83 -2.83 -13.46
CA THR A 43 13.68 -1.65 -13.44
C THR A 43 13.41 -0.84 -12.18
N PHE A 44 14.33 -0.96 -11.22
CA PHE A 44 14.59 0.12 -10.27
C PHE A 44 15.22 1.28 -11.06
N GLY A 45 14.41 2.10 -11.76
CA GLY A 45 14.93 3.18 -12.59
C GLY A 45 13.93 3.74 -13.59
N GLU A 46 14.22 4.95 -14.05
CA GLU A 46 13.37 5.88 -14.81
C GLU A 46 12.59 5.25 -15.99
N LEU A 47 11.30 5.61 -16.05
CA LEU A 47 10.33 5.23 -17.09
C LEU A 47 10.69 5.90 -18.42
N GLU A 48 11.52 5.26 -19.24
CA GLU A 48 11.66 5.61 -20.64
C GLU A 48 10.96 4.57 -21.53
N ASN A 49 9.67 4.84 -21.76
CA ASN A 49 8.81 4.30 -22.83
C ASN A 49 7.98 3.03 -22.53
N ALA A 50 6.70 3.14 -22.92
CA ALA A 50 5.73 2.08 -23.21
C ALA A 50 4.84 1.54 -22.08
N LEU A 51 3.95 2.39 -21.54
CA LEU A 51 2.59 1.90 -21.33
C LEU A 51 1.89 1.98 -22.70
N GLU A 52 1.63 0.84 -23.34
CA GLU A 52 0.60 0.75 -24.38
C GLU A 52 -0.72 1.34 -23.84
N GLU A 53 -1.66 1.75 -24.71
CA GLU A 53 -2.96 2.26 -24.25
C GLU A 53 -3.62 1.23 -23.30
N LEU A 54 -3.69 1.56 -22.01
CA LEU A 54 -4.29 0.69 -21.00
C LEU A 54 -5.76 0.41 -21.37
N PRO A 55 -6.28 -0.79 -21.03
CA PRO A 55 -7.69 -1.08 -21.26
C PRO A 55 -8.60 -0.01 -20.65
N PRO A 56 -9.78 0.26 -21.23
CA PRO A 56 -10.79 1.09 -20.59
C PRO A 56 -11.04 0.62 -19.16
N HIS A 57 -11.19 1.57 -18.22
CA HIS A 57 -11.30 1.33 -16.78
C HIS A 57 -10.02 0.89 -16.06
N VAL A 58 -8.88 0.76 -16.74
CA VAL A 58 -7.58 0.50 -16.11
C VAL A 58 -6.74 1.77 -16.12
N HIS A 59 -6.31 2.18 -14.94
CA HIS A 59 -5.55 3.40 -14.70
C HIS A 59 -4.23 3.05 -14.01
N ALA A 60 -3.15 3.70 -14.41
CA ALA A 60 -1.87 3.61 -13.70
C ALA A 60 -1.72 4.77 -12.71
N TRP A 61 -1.05 4.49 -11.59
CA TRP A 61 -0.52 5.51 -10.69
C TRP A 61 0.99 5.32 -10.52
N GLU A 62 1.71 6.44 -10.42
CA GLU A 62 3.18 6.44 -10.37
C GLU A 62 3.65 6.36 -8.91
N ARG A 63 4.74 5.62 -8.66
CA ARG A 63 5.29 5.54 -7.29
C ARG A 63 6.28 6.66 -7.00
N CYS A 64 6.29 7.12 -5.74
CA CYS A 64 7.35 7.99 -5.25
C CYS A 64 8.69 7.23 -5.23
N VAL A 65 9.64 7.69 -6.05
CA VAL A 65 10.99 7.09 -6.12
C VAL A 65 11.91 7.51 -4.96
N LYS A 66 11.58 8.59 -4.24
CA LYS A 66 12.43 9.13 -3.18
C LYS A 66 12.50 8.22 -1.94
N HIS A 67 11.40 7.57 -1.59
CA HIS A 67 11.28 6.76 -0.38
C HIS A 67 10.94 5.29 -0.70
N ILE A 68 11.22 4.86 -1.93
CA ILE A 68 11.01 3.47 -2.33
C ILE A 68 11.95 2.57 -1.52
N ALA A 69 11.41 1.50 -0.96
CA ALA A 69 12.13 0.54 -0.12
C ALA A 69 12.84 1.14 1.12
N ALA A 70 12.51 2.37 1.52
CA ALA A 70 13.05 2.99 2.72
C ALA A 70 12.43 2.38 3.98
N HIS A 71 13.27 2.16 4.98
CA HIS A 71 12.89 1.75 6.33
C HIS A 71 12.98 2.91 7.32
N TYR A 72 12.41 2.72 8.51
CA TYR A 72 12.39 3.74 9.57
C TYR A 72 13.77 4.16 10.08
N ASP A 73 14.80 3.37 9.85
CA ASP A 73 16.17 3.58 10.30
C ASP A 73 17.10 4.06 9.18
N ASP A 74 16.60 4.18 7.94
CA ASP A 74 17.38 4.67 6.82
C ASP A 74 17.44 6.21 6.78
N ASP A 75 18.55 6.76 6.27
CA ASP A 75 18.71 8.20 6.03
C ASP A 75 17.67 8.76 5.05
N MET A 76 17.16 7.91 4.16
CA MET A 76 16.14 8.24 3.16
C MET A 76 14.71 8.18 3.71
N ARG A 77 14.50 7.88 5.01
CA ARG A 77 13.15 7.92 5.59
C ARG A 77 12.56 9.33 5.49
N PRO A 78 11.25 9.48 5.27
CA PRO A 78 10.60 10.78 5.34
C PRO A 78 10.42 11.26 6.79
N ASP A 79 10.63 12.55 7.05
CA ASP A 79 10.30 13.18 8.33
C ASP A 79 8.84 13.65 8.42
N GLU A 80 8.16 13.75 7.27
CA GLU A 80 6.78 14.21 7.12
C GLU A 80 6.03 13.31 6.13
N PHE A 81 4.70 13.28 6.21
CA PHE A 81 3.90 12.52 5.25
C PHE A 81 4.15 13.07 3.84
N CYS A 82 4.50 12.19 2.91
CA CYS A 82 4.94 12.60 1.58
C CYS A 82 3.72 12.92 0.70
N GLU A 83 3.15 14.10 0.89
CA GLU A 83 1.96 14.59 0.16
C GLU A 83 2.27 15.26 -1.18
N ARG A 84 3.56 15.49 -1.49
CA ARG A 84 4.05 16.34 -2.60
C ARG A 84 3.53 16.01 -3.99
N PHE A 85 2.81 14.92 -4.12
CA PHE A 85 2.55 14.21 -5.35
C PHE A 85 1.09 13.77 -5.50
N ILE A 86 0.23 14.10 -4.52
CA ILE A 86 -1.20 13.75 -4.51
C ILE A 86 -1.87 14.27 -5.79
N ASP A 87 -1.74 15.57 -6.08
CA ASP A 87 -2.32 16.21 -7.28
C ASP A 87 -1.76 15.68 -8.62
N GLU A 88 -0.61 14.99 -8.60
CA GLU A 88 0.05 14.43 -9.79
C GLU A 88 -0.21 12.92 -9.97
N ARG A 89 -1.09 12.30 -9.15
CA ARG A 89 -1.31 10.84 -9.11
C ARG A 89 -0.02 10.02 -8.91
N LYS A 90 0.92 10.63 -8.20
CA LYS A 90 2.18 10.02 -7.78
C LYS A 90 2.06 9.75 -6.29
N PHE A 91 2.17 8.50 -5.86
CA PHE A 91 1.91 8.15 -4.45
C PHE A 91 3.14 7.56 -3.76
N CYS A 92 3.36 7.99 -2.52
CA CYS A 92 4.41 7.45 -1.68
C CYS A 92 3.98 6.18 -0.95
N LYS A 93 4.75 5.10 -1.10
CA LYS A 93 4.51 3.81 -0.43
C LYS A 93 5.30 3.64 0.87
N TYR A 94 5.97 4.69 1.38
CA TYR A 94 6.73 4.57 2.61
C TYR A 94 5.83 4.09 3.76
N GLY A 95 6.31 3.12 4.53
CA GLY A 95 5.54 2.46 5.57
C GLY A 95 4.72 1.29 5.05
N SER A 96 3.80 1.50 4.10
CA SER A 96 2.92 0.45 3.58
C SER A 96 2.19 0.91 2.30
N GLY A 97 1.57 -0.02 1.58
CA GLY A 97 0.56 0.28 0.56
C GLY A 97 -0.58 1.15 1.07
N MET A 98 -0.89 1.04 2.37
CA MET A 98 -1.88 1.88 3.04
C MET A 98 -1.56 3.38 2.94
N SER A 99 -0.28 3.76 2.94
CA SER A 99 0.11 5.17 2.76
C SER A 99 -0.37 5.71 1.42
N SER A 100 -0.20 4.93 0.34
CA SER A 100 -0.66 5.31 -1.00
C SER A 100 -2.18 5.31 -1.10
N MET A 101 -2.87 4.35 -0.45
CA MET A 101 -4.35 4.35 -0.39
C MET A 101 -4.90 5.59 0.32
N ILE A 102 -4.30 6.01 1.44
CA ILE A 102 -4.68 7.24 2.15
C ILE A 102 -4.51 8.46 1.24
N GLN A 103 -3.35 8.59 0.57
CA GLN A 103 -3.10 9.69 -0.37
C GLN A 103 -4.15 9.72 -1.49
N HIS A 104 -4.47 8.56 -2.06
CA HIS A 104 -5.43 8.45 -3.16
C HIS A 104 -6.88 8.73 -2.73
N ALA A 105 -7.31 8.27 -1.56
CA ALA A 105 -8.64 8.58 -1.05
C ALA A 105 -8.81 10.09 -0.82
N VAL A 106 -7.76 10.77 -0.34
CA VAL A 106 -7.78 12.22 -0.17
C VAL A 106 -7.76 12.96 -1.52
N ASP A 107 -6.98 12.48 -2.51
CA ASP A 107 -7.01 13.00 -3.89
C ASP A 107 -8.44 12.97 -4.48
N TRP A 108 -9.20 11.92 -4.17
CA TRP A 108 -10.60 11.78 -4.54
C TRP A 108 -11.59 12.61 -3.72
N GLY A 109 -11.09 13.44 -2.79
CA GLY A 109 -11.89 14.36 -2.00
C GLY A 109 -12.55 13.73 -0.77
N TYR A 110 -12.17 12.51 -0.39
CA TYR A 110 -12.64 11.91 0.86
C TYR A 110 -11.85 12.50 2.05
N ASN A 111 -12.57 12.86 3.11
CA ASN A 111 -12.00 13.46 4.32
C ASN A 111 -12.30 12.67 5.60
N GLU A 112 -13.07 11.59 5.51
CA GLU A 112 -13.25 10.59 6.56
C GLU A 112 -12.88 9.23 5.98
N LEU A 113 -11.83 8.61 6.53
CA LEU A 113 -11.27 7.35 6.09
C LEU A 113 -11.38 6.33 7.22
N ILE A 114 -11.87 5.13 6.92
CA ILE A 114 -11.98 4.05 7.89
C ILE A 114 -11.08 2.90 7.45
N LEU A 115 -10.11 2.55 8.30
CA LEU A 115 -9.18 1.44 8.07
C LEU A 115 -9.78 0.14 8.59
N VAL A 116 -9.74 -0.91 7.77
CA VAL A 116 -10.19 -2.26 8.11
C VAL A 116 -9.11 -3.25 7.69
N GLY A 117 -8.74 -4.18 8.58
CA GLY A 117 -7.72 -5.19 8.30
C GLY A 117 -6.27 -4.68 8.40
N CYS A 118 -6.06 -3.53 9.04
CA CYS A 118 -4.73 -2.95 9.26
C CYS A 118 -4.22 -3.33 10.66
N ASP A 119 -3.68 -4.54 10.79
CA ASP A 119 -3.40 -5.15 12.10
C ASP A 119 -2.06 -4.73 12.72
N LEU A 120 -1.00 -4.55 11.94
CA LEU A 120 0.36 -4.28 12.41
C LEU A 120 0.85 -5.32 13.45
N ASN A 121 0.61 -6.61 13.20
CA ASN A 121 0.89 -7.69 14.16
C ASN A 121 1.89 -8.74 13.65
N TYR A 122 3.00 -8.30 13.05
CA TYR A 122 4.04 -9.18 12.52
C TYR A 122 4.70 -10.06 13.60
N ARG A 123 5.06 -11.28 13.21
CA ARG A 123 5.62 -12.34 14.07
C ARG A 123 6.75 -13.05 13.37
N THR A 124 7.63 -13.66 14.16
CA THR A 124 8.71 -14.49 13.64
C THR A 124 8.17 -15.80 13.10
N ASP A 125 8.91 -16.41 12.17
CA ASP A 125 8.58 -17.73 11.63
C ASP A 125 8.46 -18.78 12.75
N VAL A 126 7.53 -19.71 12.58
CA VAL A 126 7.32 -20.84 13.49
C VAL A 126 7.58 -22.12 12.71
N ASP A 127 8.62 -22.87 13.09
CA ASP A 127 9.02 -24.11 12.42
C ASP A 127 9.22 -23.98 10.89
N GLY A 128 9.67 -22.81 10.44
CA GLY A 128 9.89 -22.49 9.02
C GLY A 128 8.62 -22.10 8.25
N TYR A 129 7.52 -21.85 8.95
CA TYR A 129 6.28 -21.32 8.38
C TYR A 129 6.13 -19.83 8.67
N ASP A 130 5.80 -19.06 7.63
CA ASP A 130 5.47 -17.63 7.72
C ASP A 130 4.06 -17.46 8.32
N PRO A 131 3.94 -16.87 9.53
CA PRO A 131 2.64 -16.64 10.18
C PRO A 131 1.96 -15.34 9.73
N ASN A 132 2.64 -14.49 8.95
CA ASN A 132 2.21 -13.14 8.63
C ASN A 132 1.39 -13.08 7.34
N HIS A 133 1.46 -14.12 6.51
CA HIS A 133 0.75 -14.18 5.24
C HIS A 133 -0.18 -15.39 5.19
N PHE A 134 -1.32 -15.20 4.51
CA PHE A 134 -2.32 -16.25 4.37
C PHE A 134 -1.83 -17.41 3.48
N ASP A 135 -1.06 -17.07 2.44
CA ASP A 135 -0.45 -18.04 1.54
C ASP A 135 1.03 -18.18 1.87
N GLY A 136 1.45 -19.37 2.33
CA GLY A 136 2.85 -19.64 2.68
C GLY A 136 3.81 -19.63 1.48
N SER A 137 3.31 -19.64 0.25
CA SER A 137 4.13 -19.40 -0.95
C SER A 137 4.43 -17.91 -1.17
N TYR A 138 3.67 -17.02 -0.53
CA TYR A 138 3.93 -15.59 -0.53
C TYR A 138 4.82 -15.21 0.65
N ASN A 139 6.13 -15.21 0.40
CA ASN A 139 7.13 -14.87 1.41
C ASN A 139 8.10 -13.79 0.85
N PRO A 140 7.74 -12.50 0.94
CA PRO A 140 8.49 -11.42 0.31
C PRO A 140 9.85 -11.14 0.98
N ILE A 141 10.03 -11.53 2.25
CA ILE A 141 11.28 -11.31 3.01
C ILE A 141 12.15 -12.57 3.06
N GLY A 142 11.56 -13.73 2.78
CA GLY A 142 12.23 -15.03 2.83
C GLY A 142 12.27 -15.64 4.23
N PHE A 143 12.54 -14.84 5.26
CA PHE A 143 12.56 -15.31 6.66
C PHE A 143 12.24 -14.19 7.66
N TRP A 144 11.32 -14.46 8.58
CA TRP A 144 10.97 -13.51 9.65
C TRP A 144 11.68 -13.85 10.95
N ASP A 145 12.80 -13.18 11.21
CA ASP A 145 13.45 -13.14 12.52
C ASP A 145 13.02 -11.91 13.35
N GLU A 146 13.48 -11.83 14.59
CA GLU A 146 13.15 -10.73 15.50
C GLU A 146 13.55 -9.36 14.93
N GLU A 147 14.67 -9.28 14.22
CA GLU A 147 15.19 -8.04 13.65
C GLU A 147 14.32 -7.57 12.49
N ASN A 148 14.00 -8.45 11.54
CA ASN A 148 13.13 -8.16 10.40
C ASN A 148 11.72 -7.80 10.85
N VAL A 149 11.16 -8.55 11.81
CA VAL A 149 9.85 -8.24 12.41
C VAL A 149 9.86 -6.85 13.03
N HIS A 150 10.87 -6.54 13.85
CA HIS A 150 10.98 -5.23 14.49
C HIS A 150 11.13 -4.10 13.48
N ARG A 151 12.03 -4.25 12.51
CA ARG A 151 12.32 -3.24 11.50
C ARG A 151 11.11 -2.95 10.61
N HIS A 152 10.39 -4.00 10.22
CA HIS A 152 9.17 -3.86 9.42
C HIS A 152 8.02 -3.24 10.22
N TYR A 153 7.83 -3.68 11.47
CA TYR A 153 6.86 -3.09 12.40
C TYR A 153 7.10 -1.59 12.58
N GLU A 154 8.33 -1.17 12.92
CA GLU A 154 8.63 0.25 13.13
C GLU A 154 8.53 1.06 11.83
N THR A 155 8.85 0.47 10.67
CA THR A 155 8.66 1.12 9.36
C THR A 155 7.20 1.42 9.06
N ILE A 156 6.32 0.42 9.18
CA ILE A 156 4.87 0.60 8.97
C ILE A 156 4.30 1.58 9.98
N ARG A 157 4.64 1.39 11.26
CA ARG A 157 4.19 2.26 12.36
C ARG A 157 4.61 3.71 12.13
N HIS A 158 5.84 3.94 11.70
CA HIS A 158 6.34 5.28 11.38
C HIS A 158 5.51 5.90 10.26
N GLY A 159 5.24 5.16 9.18
CA GLY A 159 4.39 5.63 8.08
C GLY A 159 2.99 6.06 8.55
N HIS A 160 2.32 5.24 9.37
CA HIS A 160 1.01 5.58 9.94
C HIS A 160 1.07 6.77 10.89
N LYS A 161 2.15 6.92 11.67
CA LYS A 161 2.34 8.09 12.54
C LYS A 161 2.44 9.38 11.73
N LEU A 162 3.19 9.36 10.63
CA LEU A 162 3.29 10.51 9.72
C LEU A 162 1.93 10.82 9.08
N ALA A 163 1.24 9.81 8.56
CA ALA A 163 -0.09 9.96 7.96
C ALA A 163 -1.11 10.52 8.94
N SER A 164 -1.13 10.01 10.18
CA SER A 164 -2.05 10.46 11.24
C SER A 164 -1.79 11.91 11.65
N LYS A 165 -0.51 12.30 11.81
CA LYS A 165 -0.14 13.69 12.07
C LYS A 165 -0.64 14.61 10.94
N TRP A 166 -0.29 14.27 9.71
CA TRP A 166 -0.65 15.05 8.53
C TRP A 166 -2.17 15.17 8.34
N ALA A 167 -2.91 14.08 8.53
CA ALA A 167 -4.36 14.07 8.39
C ALA A 167 -5.03 15.04 9.37
N ARG A 168 -4.58 15.06 10.64
CA ARG A 168 -5.08 16.01 11.65
C ARG A 168 -4.79 17.46 11.28
N GLU A 169 -3.60 17.73 10.74
CA GLU A 169 -3.21 19.08 10.29
C GLU A 169 -4.03 19.56 9.08
N ASN A 170 -4.62 18.63 8.31
CA ASN A 170 -5.40 18.90 7.11
C ASN A 170 -6.90 18.65 7.26
N ASN A 171 -7.42 18.49 8.48
CA ASN A 171 -8.83 18.21 8.78
C ASN A 171 -9.38 16.94 8.10
N ILE A 172 -8.54 15.92 7.98
CA ILE A 172 -8.90 14.58 7.51
C ILE A 172 -8.99 13.67 8.73
N GLN A 173 -10.12 13.00 8.89
CA GLN A 173 -10.32 12.00 9.92
C GLN A 173 -9.92 10.63 9.39
N ILE A 174 -9.07 9.93 10.15
CA ILE A 174 -8.72 8.54 9.88
C ILE A 174 -9.06 7.73 11.13
N LEU A 175 -9.94 6.74 10.99
CA LEU A 175 -10.39 5.84 12.04
C LEU A 175 -9.89 4.42 11.79
N ASN A 176 -9.71 3.64 12.85
CA ASN A 176 -9.37 2.23 12.76
C ASN A 176 -10.52 1.35 13.25
N ALA A 177 -11.16 0.63 12.33
CA ALA A 177 -12.20 -0.36 12.61
C ALA A 177 -11.66 -1.80 12.55
N THR A 178 -10.35 -1.99 12.50
CA THR A 178 -9.74 -3.32 12.52
C THR A 178 -10.01 -4.01 13.85
N ILE A 179 -10.62 -5.20 13.79
CA ILE A 179 -10.83 -6.05 14.96
C ILE A 179 -9.46 -6.56 15.44
N GLY A 180 -9.04 -6.13 16.63
CA GLY A 180 -7.71 -6.43 17.18
C GLY A 180 -6.60 -5.58 16.56
N GLY A 181 -5.40 -6.19 16.40
CA GLY A 181 -4.20 -5.51 15.91
C GLY A 181 -3.53 -4.57 16.93
N ASN A 182 -2.36 -4.06 16.56
CA ASN A 182 -1.52 -3.15 17.33
C ASN A 182 -1.39 -1.75 16.67
N LEU A 183 -2.16 -1.46 15.63
CA LEU A 183 -2.17 -0.14 14.98
C LEU A 183 -3.00 0.86 15.81
N GLU A 184 -2.32 1.67 16.61
CA GLU A 184 -2.93 2.61 17.58
C GLU A 184 -2.72 4.10 17.21
N GLU A 185 -2.21 4.37 16.01
CA GLU A 185 -1.98 5.73 15.50
C GLU A 185 -3.29 6.49 15.19
N TYR A 186 -4.43 5.79 15.17
CA TYR A 186 -5.76 6.30 14.83
C TYR A 186 -6.77 5.98 15.92
N GLU A 187 -7.84 6.78 16.02
CA GLU A 187 -8.94 6.49 16.93
C GLU A 187 -9.67 5.22 16.48
N ARG A 188 -10.01 4.35 17.43
CA ARG A 188 -10.73 3.10 17.14
C ARG A 188 -12.24 3.33 17.08
N VAL A 189 -12.88 2.69 16.12
CA VAL A 189 -14.35 2.63 15.99
C VAL A 189 -14.80 1.17 15.96
N ASP A 190 -15.99 0.90 16.47
CA ASP A 190 -16.56 -0.45 16.46
C ASP A 190 -16.91 -0.86 15.03
N PHE A 191 -16.35 -1.98 14.55
CA PHE A 191 -16.61 -2.49 13.21
C PHE A 191 -18.10 -2.78 12.99
N ASP A 192 -18.76 -3.37 13.99
CA ASP A 192 -20.17 -3.74 13.90
C ASP A 192 -21.10 -2.50 13.88
N SER A 193 -20.57 -1.31 14.15
CA SER A 193 -21.32 -0.05 14.06
C SER A 193 -21.36 0.58 12.67
N LEU A 194 -20.60 0.03 11.69
CA LEU A 194 -20.43 0.63 10.36
C LEU A 194 -21.46 0.18 9.32
N PHE A 195 -22.22 -0.88 9.57
CA PHE A 195 -23.12 -1.52 8.60
C PHE A 195 -24.51 -1.83 9.16
#